data_AF-A0A7W9LUU6-F1
#
_entry.id   AF-A0A7W9LUU6-F1
#
_cell.length_a   1.000
_cell.length_b   1.000
_cell.length_c   1.000
_cell.angle_alpha   90.00
_cell.angle_beta   90.00
_cell.angle_gamma   90.00
#
_symmetry.space_group_name_H-M   'P 1'
#
loop_
_entity.id
_entity.type
_entity.pdbx_description
1 polymer ?
#
loop_
_entity_poly.entity_id
_entity_poly.type
_entity_poly.pdbx_seq_one_letter_code
_entity_poly.pdbx_strand_id
1 'polypeptide(L)'
;MAEIIQRDGTWAFDGSTIRITPGLHRSVPLFRQTYGEIAVPLKAVSGVVLEPERRRGRLRLRLREGTDPLLQATGGRLPDAADPYRLAVDVDRTGVAEYVAEEIRRALLLDQIPTEPVKAYLLPGPPVPVSVRSSDGTVSFDGTRVRIDWADASERVKRAPVRASSTWVTWSRSSGCRTPATSTASCASSPARRCSRNCRRRRTRTPWTCGAAPAATC
;
A
#
# COMPACT_ATOMS: atom_id res chain seq x y z
N MET A 1 -7.73 -19.24 26.32
CA MET A 1 -8.07 -18.50 25.10
C MET A 1 -8.91 -17.32 25.52
N ALA A 2 -8.51 -16.10 25.15
CA ALA A 2 -9.16 -14.87 25.57
C ALA A 2 -9.50 -14.03 24.34
N GLU A 3 -10.69 -13.42 24.30
CA GLU A 3 -11.15 -12.65 23.14
C GLU A 3 -11.91 -11.39 23.57
N ILE A 4 -11.71 -10.30 22.83
CA ILE A 4 -12.49 -9.07 22.94
C ILE A 4 -12.92 -8.60 21.55
N ILE A 5 -14.24 -8.49 21.36
CA ILE A 5 -14.89 -7.96 20.15
C ILE A 5 -15.32 -6.52 20.43
N GLN A 6 -14.98 -5.59 19.53
CA GLN A 6 -15.33 -4.17 19.58
C GLN A 6 -15.80 -3.68 18.21
N ARG A 7 -16.41 -2.48 18.15
CA ARG A 7 -16.77 -1.83 16.87
C ARG A 7 -15.57 -1.65 15.94
N ASP A 8 -14.40 -1.34 16.53
CA ASP A 8 -13.20 -0.99 15.75
C ASP A 8 -12.31 -2.21 15.42
N GLY A 9 -12.64 -3.40 15.94
CA GLY A 9 -11.97 -4.66 15.64
C GLY A 9 -12.17 -5.75 16.71
N THR A 10 -11.63 -6.92 16.44
CA THR A 10 -11.59 -8.07 17.36
C THR A 10 -10.14 -8.44 17.66
N TRP A 11 -9.82 -8.67 18.92
CA TRP A 11 -8.55 -9.27 19.33
C TRP A 11 -8.82 -10.63 19.97
N ALA A 12 -8.19 -11.69 19.46
CA ALA A 12 -8.27 -13.04 20.01
C ALA A 12 -6.88 -13.58 20.32
N PHE A 13 -6.70 -14.18 21.50
CA PHE A 13 -5.44 -14.74 21.98
C PHE A 13 -5.58 -16.23 22.30
N ASP A 14 -4.83 -17.06 21.58
CA ASP A 14 -4.86 -18.53 21.72
C ASP A 14 -3.89 -19.07 22.79
N GLY A 15 -2.96 -18.24 23.28
CA GLY A 15 -1.86 -18.62 24.18
C GLY A 15 -0.48 -18.41 23.55
N SER A 16 -0.39 -18.41 22.23
CA SER A 16 0.84 -18.29 21.42
C SER A 16 0.84 -17.12 20.44
N THR A 17 -0.35 -16.71 19.98
CA THR A 17 -0.55 -15.70 18.94
C THR A 17 -1.71 -14.79 19.31
N ILE A 18 -1.50 -13.47 19.17
CA ILE A 18 -2.54 -12.45 19.27
C ILE A 18 -3.01 -12.15 17.84
N ARG A 19 -4.23 -12.57 17.51
CA ARG A 19 -4.88 -12.27 16.23
C ARG A 19 -5.67 -10.96 16.35
N ILE A 20 -5.34 -10.00 15.50
CA ILE A 20 -5.95 -8.67 15.42
C ILE A 20 -6.72 -8.57 14.10
N THR A 21 -8.05 -8.60 14.16
CA THR A 21 -8.92 -8.45 12.99
C THR A 21 -9.54 -7.03 13.00
N PRO A 22 -9.38 -6.21 11.94
CA PRO A 22 -9.92 -4.84 11.91
C PRO A 22 -11.45 -4.85 11.75
N GLY A 23 -12.12 -3.88 12.38
CA GLY A 23 -13.56 -3.73 12.24
C GLY A 23 -13.97 -3.25 10.85
N LEU A 24 -15.05 -3.80 10.30
CA LEU A 24 -15.59 -3.42 8.98
C LEU A 24 -16.46 -2.15 9.02
N HIS A 25 -16.59 -1.49 10.18
CA HIS A 25 -17.41 -0.29 10.33
C HIS A 25 -16.68 0.95 9.79
N ARG A 26 -17.42 1.89 9.19
CA ARG A 26 -16.91 3.13 8.58
C ARG A 26 -16.16 4.10 9.52
N SER A 27 -16.10 3.82 10.82
CA SER A 27 -15.25 4.55 11.79
C SER A 27 -13.79 4.07 11.79
N VAL A 28 -13.56 2.82 11.40
CA VAL A 28 -12.22 2.22 11.37
C VAL A 28 -11.45 2.83 10.20
N PRO A 29 -10.28 3.45 10.43
CA PRO A 29 -9.52 4.09 9.35
C PRO A 29 -9.19 3.11 8.23
N LEU A 30 -9.34 3.57 6.99
CA LEU A 30 -9.14 2.78 5.77
C LEU A 30 -7.82 1.98 5.80
N PHE A 31 -6.73 2.59 6.29
CA PHE A 31 -5.45 1.91 6.48
C PHE A 31 -5.57 0.58 7.23
N ARG A 32 -6.30 0.51 8.36
CA ARG A 32 -6.47 -0.73 9.11
C ARG A 32 -7.29 -1.76 8.34
N GLN A 33 -8.32 -1.32 7.62
CA GLN A 33 -9.13 -2.20 6.76
C GLN A 33 -8.31 -2.78 5.60
N THR A 34 -7.43 -1.97 4.99
CA THR A 34 -6.54 -2.39 3.90
C THR A 34 -5.35 -3.24 4.38
N TYR A 35 -4.85 -3.01 5.60
CA TYR A 35 -3.81 -3.84 6.21
C TYR A 35 -4.32 -5.24 6.58
N GLY A 36 -5.60 -5.35 6.89
CA GLY A 36 -6.28 -6.63 7.11
C GLY A 36 -5.99 -7.26 8.48
N GLU A 37 -6.18 -8.57 8.58
CA GLU A 37 -5.94 -9.34 9.80
C GLU A 37 -4.43 -9.55 10.05
N ILE A 38 -4.01 -9.35 11.30
CA ILE A 38 -2.62 -9.53 11.74
C ILE A 38 -2.55 -10.67 12.74
N ALA A 39 -1.75 -11.70 12.43
CA ALA A 39 -1.30 -12.68 13.41
C ALA A 39 0.01 -12.18 14.04
N VAL A 40 -0.02 -11.80 15.31
CA VAL A 40 1.15 -11.33 16.07
C VAL A 40 1.65 -12.46 16.97
N PRO A 41 2.81 -13.08 16.70
CA PRO A 41 3.37 -14.11 17.58
C PRO A 41 3.73 -13.52 18.94
N LEU A 42 3.50 -14.24 20.04
CA LEU A 42 3.84 -13.81 21.40
C LEU A 42 5.32 -13.40 21.53
N LYS A 43 6.22 -14.10 20.81
CA LYS A 43 7.66 -13.80 20.73
C LYS A 43 8.00 -12.41 20.16
N ALA A 44 7.06 -11.75 19.48
CA ALA A 44 7.21 -10.39 18.97
C ALA A 44 6.69 -9.31 19.93
N VAL A 45 5.94 -9.69 20.97
CA VAL A 45 5.33 -8.78 21.93
C VAL A 45 6.34 -8.44 23.05
N SER A 46 6.42 -7.16 23.41
CA SER A 46 7.20 -6.65 24.56
C SER A 46 6.32 -6.33 25.77
N GLY A 47 5.01 -6.23 25.59
CA GLY A 47 4.03 -6.08 26.68
C GLY A 47 2.64 -5.67 26.20
N VAL A 48 1.69 -5.58 27.13
CA VAL A 48 0.33 -5.08 26.87
C VAL A 48 -0.14 -4.16 28.00
N VAL A 49 -0.71 -3.02 27.60
CA VAL A 49 -1.17 -1.96 28.51
C VAL A 49 -2.65 -1.71 28.25
N LEU A 50 -3.44 -1.61 29.31
CA LEU A 50 -4.80 -1.06 29.26
C LEU A 50 -4.73 0.36 29.81
N GLU A 51 -4.97 1.34 28.95
CA GLU A 51 -4.96 2.77 29.28
C GLU A 51 -6.40 3.20 29.62
N PRO A 52 -6.74 3.59 30.86
CA PRO A 52 -8.09 4.02 31.22
C PRO A 52 -8.34 5.48 30.79
N GLU A 53 -9.35 5.70 29.94
CA GLU A 53 -9.78 7.02 29.48
C GLU A 53 -11.15 7.40 30.09
N ARG A 54 -11.46 8.70 30.16
CA ARG A 54 -12.61 9.23 30.94
C ARG A 54 -14.01 8.68 30.57
N ARG A 55 -14.16 7.98 29.45
CA ARG A 55 -15.41 7.37 28.96
C ARG A 55 -15.23 6.03 28.23
N ARG A 56 -14.01 5.53 28.09
CA ARG A 56 -13.61 4.34 27.31
C ARG A 56 -12.29 3.80 27.85
N GLY A 57 -12.04 2.50 27.74
CA GLY A 57 -10.67 1.99 27.86
C GLY A 57 -9.93 2.07 26.51
N ARG A 58 -8.61 1.87 26.53
CA ARG A 58 -7.81 1.68 25.33
C ARG A 58 -6.78 0.58 25.56
N LEU A 59 -6.97 -0.57 24.92
CA LEU A 59 -6.04 -1.68 24.98
C LEU A 59 -4.94 -1.46 23.93
N ARG A 60 -3.68 -1.56 24.34
CA ARG A 60 -2.49 -1.30 23.50
C ARG A 60 -1.47 -2.42 23.64
N LEU A 61 -1.17 -3.08 22.53
CA LEU A 61 -0.09 -4.04 22.42
C LEU A 61 1.21 -3.27 22.14
N ARG A 62 2.30 -3.69 22.76
CA ARG A 62 3.65 -3.20 22.49
C ARG A 62 4.44 -4.33 21.86
N LEU A 63 5.09 -4.06 20.73
CA LEU A 63 5.99 -5.00 20.09
C LEU A 63 7.44 -4.73 20.53
N ARG A 64 8.33 -5.71 20.34
CA ARG A 64 9.78 -5.53 20.53
C ARG A 64 10.35 -4.78 19.33
N GLU A 65 11.41 -4.01 19.54
CA GLU A 65 12.08 -3.27 18.47
C GLU A 65 12.59 -4.21 17.37
N GLY A 66 12.43 -3.82 16.10
CA GLY A 66 12.82 -4.61 14.93
C GLY A 66 11.88 -5.75 14.52
N THR A 67 10.79 -6.02 15.26
CA THR A 67 9.89 -7.16 14.94
C THR A 67 8.94 -6.93 13.78
N ASP A 68 8.55 -5.68 13.53
CA ASP A 68 7.48 -5.31 12.61
C ASP A 68 7.96 -4.30 11.55
N PRO A 69 7.89 -4.62 10.25
CA PRO A 69 8.23 -3.68 9.19
C PRO A 69 7.30 -2.47 9.13
N LEU A 70 6.04 -2.54 9.61
CA LEU A 70 5.13 -1.39 9.63
C LEU A 70 5.58 -0.33 10.65
N LEU A 71 5.84 -0.72 11.91
CA LEU A 71 6.37 0.21 12.91
C LEU A 71 7.72 0.80 12.50
N GLN A 72 8.60 0.01 11.88
CA GLN A 72 9.88 0.51 11.36
C GLN A 72 9.70 1.50 10.20
N ALA A 73 8.88 1.18 9.20
CA ALA A 73 8.65 2.05 8.04
C ALA A 73 7.93 3.36 8.40
N THR A 74 7.11 3.35 9.45
CA THR A 74 6.38 4.53 9.93
C THR A 74 7.12 5.30 11.03
N GLY A 75 8.19 4.75 11.60
CA GLY A 75 8.93 5.34 12.72
C GLY A 75 8.05 5.60 13.95
N GLY A 76 7.00 4.80 14.15
CA GLY A 76 5.98 5.03 15.19
C GLY A 76 5.08 6.25 14.98
N ARG A 77 5.12 6.90 13.80
CA ARG A 77 4.37 8.15 13.50
C ARG A 77 2.96 7.92 12.96
N LEU A 78 2.42 6.70 13.07
CA LEU A 78 1.03 6.38 12.77
C LEU A 78 0.07 7.15 13.71
N PRO A 79 -1.00 7.79 13.20
CA PRO A 79 -2.03 8.35 14.07
C PRO A 79 -2.69 7.28 14.94
N ASP A 80 -2.98 7.62 16.20
CA ASP A 80 -3.51 6.71 17.23
C ASP A 80 -4.70 5.82 16.81
N ALA A 81 -5.59 6.32 15.95
CA ALA A 81 -6.74 5.55 15.45
C ALA A 81 -6.38 4.58 14.31
N ALA A 82 -5.33 4.90 13.54
CA ALA A 82 -4.82 4.08 12.44
C ALA A 82 -3.81 3.02 12.90
N ASP A 83 -3.22 3.19 14.09
CA ASP A 83 -2.39 2.18 14.75
C ASP A 83 -3.18 0.87 14.93
N PRO A 84 -2.79 -0.24 14.29
CA PRO A 84 -3.52 -1.50 14.38
C PRO A 84 -3.33 -2.19 15.74
N TYR A 85 -2.24 -1.88 16.45
CA TYR A 85 -1.90 -2.44 17.76
C TYR A 85 -2.65 -1.73 18.91
N ARG A 86 -3.72 -1.00 18.60
CA ARG A 86 -4.64 -0.38 19.55
C ARG A 86 -6.09 -0.75 19.29
N LEU A 87 -6.83 -0.95 20.38
CA LEU A 87 -8.26 -1.20 20.39
C LEU A 87 -8.93 -0.24 21.38
N ALA A 88 -9.92 0.53 20.91
CA ALA A 88 -10.80 1.28 21.79
C ALA A 88 -11.74 0.31 22.50
N VAL A 89 -11.98 0.50 23.79
CA VAL A 89 -12.76 -0.40 24.65
C VAL A 89 -14.00 0.33 25.17
N ASP A 90 -15.19 -0.16 24.82
CA ASP A 90 -16.47 0.24 25.40
C ASP A 90 -16.50 -0.08 26.91
N VAL A 91 -17.20 0.75 27.72
CA VAL A 91 -17.13 0.69 29.20
C VAL A 91 -17.57 -0.67 29.74
N ASP A 92 -18.61 -1.28 29.16
CA ASP A 92 -19.11 -2.62 29.50
C ASP A 92 -18.11 -3.76 29.19
N ARG A 93 -17.04 -3.47 28.44
CA ARG A 93 -15.99 -4.42 28.04
C ARG A 93 -14.65 -4.18 28.72
N THR A 94 -14.58 -3.25 29.67
CA THR A 94 -13.36 -2.99 30.46
C THR A 94 -12.82 -4.26 31.11
N GLY A 95 -13.65 -5.02 31.84
CA GLY A 95 -13.24 -6.29 32.47
C GLY A 95 -12.83 -7.39 31.48
N VAL A 96 -13.36 -7.36 30.24
CA VAL A 96 -12.93 -8.28 29.17
C VAL A 96 -11.54 -7.86 28.65
N ALA A 97 -11.28 -6.56 28.50
CA ALA A 97 -9.98 -6.04 28.11
C ALA A 97 -8.92 -6.26 29.21
N GLU A 98 -9.30 -6.19 30.48
CA GLU A 98 -8.45 -6.55 31.62
C GLU A 98 -8.07 -8.03 31.58
N TYR A 99 -9.03 -8.94 31.37
CA TYR A 99 -8.78 -10.37 31.21
C TYR A 99 -7.88 -10.70 30.01
N VAL A 100 -8.15 -10.11 28.83
CA VAL A 100 -7.30 -10.29 27.64
C VAL A 100 -5.88 -9.76 27.88
N ALA A 101 -5.74 -8.60 28.54
CA ALA A 101 -4.43 -8.05 28.87
C ALA A 101 -3.67 -8.96 29.86
N GLU A 102 -4.34 -9.50 30.87
CA GLU A 102 -3.69 -10.31 31.89
C GLU A 102 -3.28 -11.70 31.39
N GLU A 103 -4.10 -12.37 30.57
CA GLU A 103 -3.71 -13.64 29.95
C GLU A 103 -2.50 -13.47 29.00
N ILE A 104 -2.39 -12.34 28.29
CA ILE A 104 -1.21 -12.01 27.49
C ILE A 104 0.02 -11.76 28.38
N ARG A 105 -0.09 -11.00 29.48
CA ARG A 105 1.01 -10.79 30.45
C ARG A 105 1.49 -12.11 31.07
N ARG A 106 0.54 -12.95 31.47
CA ARG A 106 0.77 -14.26 32.04
C ARG A 106 1.49 -15.18 31.06
N ALA A 107 1.11 -15.18 29.78
CA ALA A 107 1.80 -15.93 28.74
C ALA A 107 3.23 -15.41 28.51
N LEU A 108 3.44 -14.08 28.43
CA LEU A 108 4.79 -13.49 28.31
C LEU A 108 5.72 -13.92 29.46
N LEU A 109 5.19 -14.02 30.68
CA LEU A 109 5.92 -14.47 31.87
C LEU A 109 6.21 -15.99 31.84
N LEU A 110 5.26 -16.82 31.42
CA LEU A 110 5.40 -18.28 31.35
C LEU A 110 6.37 -18.71 30.25
N ASP A 111 6.26 -18.12 29.05
CA ASP A 111 7.16 -18.37 27.91
C ASP A 111 8.52 -17.65 28.04
N GLN A 112 8.71 -16.86 29.11
CA GLN A 112 9.93 -16.10 29.41
C GLN A 112 10.41 -15.23 28.22
N ILE A 113 9.47 -14.50 27.60
CA ILE A 113 9.74 -13.78 26.35
C ILE A 113 10.75 -12.64 26.58
N PRO A 114 11.93 -12.65 25.90
CA PRO A 114 12.91 -11.58 26.02
C PRO A 114 12.34 -10.25 25.50
N THR A 115 12.70 -9.15 26.16
CA THR A 115 12.20 -7.80 25.82
C THR A 115 13.13 -7.06 24.85
N GLU A 116 14.35 -7.57 24.66
CA GLU A 116 15.42 -7.03 23.83
C GLU A 116 15.01 -6.93 22.35
N PRO A 117 15.61 -5.99 21.57
CA PRO A 117 15.40 -5.89 20.13
C PRO A 117 15.70 -7.19 19.38
N VAL A 118 14.99 -7.43 18.28
CA VAL A 118 15.25 -8.56 17.37
C VAL A 118 16.09 -8.13 16.16
N LYS A 119 16.84 -9.08 15.60
CA LYS A 119 17.70 -8.84 14.42
C LYS A 119 17.00 -9.06 13.07
N ALA A 120 15.75 -9.52 13.09
CA ALA A 120 14.93 -9.80 11.92
C ALA A 120 13.43 -9.70 12.27
N TYR A 121 12.61 -9.33 11.29
CA TYR A 121 11.16 -9.24 11.46
C TYR A 121 10.55 -10.58 11.88
N LEU A 122 9.60 -10.53 12.82
CA LEU A 122 8.80 -11.67 13.28
C LEU A 122 7.35 -11.60 12.79
N LEU A 123 6.89 -10.44 12.33
CA LEU A 123 5.62 -10.28 11.64
C LEU A 123 5.83 -10.35 10.12
N PRO A 124 4.87 -10.87 9.35
CA PRO A 124 4.93 -10.82 7.90
C PRO A 124 4.89 -9.37 7.41
N GLY A 125 5.68 -9.05 6.38
CA GLY A 125 5.53 -7.80 5.65
C GLY A 125 4.19 -7.77 4.87
N PRO A 126 3.71 -6.58 4.49
CA PRO A 126 2.49 -6.46 3.69
C PRO A 126 2.64 -7.24 2.37
N PRO A 127 1.58 -7.90 1.87
CA PRO A 127 1.66 -8.72 0.67
C PRO A 127 2.01 -7.88 -0.55
N VAL A 128 3.09 -8.25 -1.24
CA VAL A 128 3.61 -7.56 -2.43
C VAL A 128 3.20 -8.28 -3.72
N PRO A 129 3.02 -7.57 -4.85
CA PRO A 129 3.24 -6.13 -5.03
C PRO A 129 2.12 -5.24 -4.48
N VAL A 130 2.51 -4.15 -3.81
CA VAL A 130 1.58 -3.09 -3.36
C VAL A 130 1.61 -1.95 -4.37
N SER A 131 0.46 -1.34 -4.68
CA SER A 131 0.41 -0.11 -5.50
C SER A 131 -0.64 0.88 -5.02
N VAL A 132 -0.29 2.16 -5.01
CA VAL A 132 -1.15 3.28 -4.60
C VAL A 132 -1.12 4.35 -5.68
N ARG A 133 -2.30 4.80 -6.13
CA ARG A 133 -2.46 5.88 -7.11
C ARG A 133 -2.86 7.18 -6.43
N SER A 134 -2.17 8.26 -6.77
CA SER A 134 -2.44 9.64 -6.39
C SER A 134 -2.81 10.47 -7.62
N SER A 135 -3.14 11.76 -7.43
CA SER A 135 -3.30 12.73 -8.52
C SER A 135 -2.05 12.86 -9.38
N ASP A 136 -0.88 12.87 -8.73
CA ASP A 136 0.40 13.21 -9.34
C ASP A 136 1.07 12.00 -10.02
N GLY A 137 0.65 10.77 -9.70
CA GLY A 137 1.29 9.54 -10.17
C GLY A 137 0.89 8.28 -9.40
N THR A 138 1.48 7.15 -9.77
CA THR A 138 1.30 5.84 -9.11
C THR A 138 2.61 5.40 -8.46
N VAL A 139 2.57 5.07 -7.17
CA VAL A 139 3.68 4.44 -6.45
C VAL A 139 3.41 2.93 -6.38
N SER A 140 4.42 2.11 -6.63
CA SER A 140 4.36 0.66 -6.52
C SER A 140 5.61 0.09 -5.83
N PHE A 141 5.44 -1.00 -5.10
CA PHE A 141 6.52 -1.70 -4.38
C PHE A 141 6.43 -3.20 -4.63
N ASP A 142 7.50 -3.79 -5.18
CA ASP A 142 7.57 -5.21 -5.58
C ASP A 142 8.17 -6.14 -4.50
N GLY A 143 8.44 -5.62 -3.30
CA GLY A 143 9.18 -6.29 -2.23
C GLY A 143 10.68 -5.98 -2.22
N THR A 144 11.24 -5.47 -3.31
CA THR A 144 12.67 -5.13 -3.48
C THR A 144 12.89 -3.67 -3.89
N ARG A 145 11.98 -3.09 -4.67
CA ARG A 145 12.12 -1.78 -5.32
C ARG A 145 10.82 -0.98 -5.23
N VAL A 146 10.96 0.33 -5.01
CA VAL A 146 9.86 1.30 -5.18
C VAL A 146 9.95 1.91 -6.57
N ARG A 147 8.87 1.80 -7.36
CA ARG A 147 8.69 2.44 -8.67
C ARG A 147 7.65 3.55 -8.55
N ILE A 148 7.93 4.72 -9.12
CA ILE A 148 7.03 5.88 -9.10
C ILE A 148 6.80 6.36 -10.54
N ASP A 149 5.58 6.17 -11.02
CA ASP A 149 5.12 6.57 -12.36
C ASP A 149 4.34 7.89 -12.26
N TRP A 150 4.98 9.01 -12.57
CA TRP A 150 4.34 10.33 -12.56
C TRP A 150 3.38 10.50 -13.75
N ALA A 151 2.28 11.21 -13.54
CA ALA A 151 1.34 11.53 -14.62
C ALA A 151 1.88 12.69 -15.50
N ASP A 152 1.85 12.56 -16.82
CA ASP A 152 2.40 13.55 -17.77
C ASP A 152 1.82 14.97 -17.63
N ALA A 153 0.65 15.11 -17.01
CA ALA A 153 0.01 16.40 -16.73
C ALA A 153 0.59 17.15 -15.52
N SER A 154 1.53 16.59 -14.76
CA SER A 154 2.14 17.28 -13.62
C SER A 154 3.04 18.44 -14.08
N GLU A 155 2.71 19.68 -13.69
CA GLU A 155 3.42 20.87 -14.15
C GLU A 155 4.92 20.89 -13.77
N ARG A 156 5.71 21.57 -14.62
CA ARG A 156 7.19 21.48 -14.66
C ARG A 156 7.93 21.87 -13.36
N VAL A 157 7.26 22.48 -12.38
CA VAL A 157 7.88 23.13 -11.22
C VAL A 157 8.38 22.15 -10.15
N LYS A 158 7.81 20.94 -10.02
CA LYS A 158 8.24 19.96 -8.98
C LYS A 158 9.59 19.25 -9.30
N ARG A 159 10.32 19.64 -10.34
CA ARG A 159 11.59 19.00 -10.76
C ARG A 159 12.83 19.50 -10.00
N ALA A 160 12.79 19.45 -8.67
CA ALA A 160 13.96 19.71 -7.81
C ALA A 160 14.45 18.41 -7.14
N PRO A 161 15.74 18.03 -7.26
CA PRO A 161 16.26 16.80 -6.67
C PRO A 161 16.51 16.98 -5.17
N VAL A 162 15.50 16.70 -4.33
CA VAL A 162 15.69 16.59 -2.87
C VAL A 162 16.57 15.38 -2.57
N ARG A 163 17.79 15.64 -2.12
CA ARG A 163 18.88 14.66 -1.95
C ARG A 163 18.70 13.84 -0.67
N ALA A 164 17.73 12.93 -0.65
CA ALA A 164 17.60 11.92 0.41
C ALA A 164 18.77 10.92 0.32
N SER A 165 19.76 11.04 1.21
CA SER A 165 20.96 10.22 1.19
C SER A 165 20.85 8.98 2.09
N SER A 166 20.28 7.90 1.53
CA SER A 166 20.60 6.54 1.96
C SER A 166 20.66 5.61 0.74
N THR A 167 21.80 4.93 0.60
CA THR A 167 22.00 3.84 -0.36
C THR A 167 20.98 2.74 -0.02
N TRP A 168 20.20 2.16 -0.95
CA TRP A 168 20.43 1.97 -2.38
C TRP A 168 19.18 2.29 -3.22
N VAL A 169 19.32 3.16 -4.23
CA VAL A 169 18.31 3.31 -5.31
C VAL A 169 19.02 3.40 -6.66
N THR A 170 18.99 2.32 -7.44
CA THR A 170 19.57 2.29 -8.79
C THR A 170 18.59 2.93 -9.79
N TRP A 171 18.78 4.21 -10.09
CA TRP A 171 17.91 4.95 -11.01
C TRP A 171 18.15 4.54 -12.48
N SER A 172 17.17 3.88 -13.10
CA SER A 172 17.10 3.72 -14.55
C SER A 172 16.12 4.73 -15.16
N ARG A 173 16.59 5.61 -16.05
CA ARG A 173 15.70 6.44 -16.89
C ARG A 173 15.11 5.59 -18.02
N SER A 174 13.80 5.37 -18.00
CA SER A 174 13.03 4.82 -19.14
C SER A 174 12.88 5.88 -20.24
N SER A 175 13.97 6.24 -20.93
CA SER A 175 13.94 7.25 -21.99
C SER A 175 13.40 6.72 -23.33
N GLY A 176 12.11 6.42 -23.37
CA GLY A 176 11.32 6.44 -24.61
C GLY A 176 10.59 7.79 -24.74
N CYS A 177 10.40 8.39 -25.91
CA CYS A 177 10.81 8.00 -27.26
C CYS A 177 11.67 9.09 -27.90
N ARG A 178 12.54 8.73 -28.85
CA ARG A 178 13.27 9.70 -29.70
C ARG A 178 13.10 9.34 -31.17
N THR A 179 12.09 9.92 -31.80
CA THR A 179 11.85 9.80 -33.25
C THR A 179 13.02 10.42 -34.01
N PRO A 180 13.70 9.70 -34.92
CA PRO A 180 14.69 10.31 -35.81
C PRO A 180 13.95 11.14 -36.86
N ALA A 181 14.14 12.45 -36.84
CA ALA A 181 13.74 13.31 -37.96
C ALA A 181 14.80 13.23 -39.07
N THR A 182 14.32 13.35 -40.31
CA THR A 182 15.03 13.28 -41.60
C THR A 182 16.46 13.85 -41.61
N SER A 183 17.41 13.06 -42.12
CA SER A 183 18.63 13.57 -42.78
C SER A 183 18.97 12.70 -44.00
N THR A 184 19.67 13.29 -44.98
CA THR A 184 19.70 12.78 -46.37
C THR A 184 21.09 12.32 -46.78
N ALA A 185 21.26 11.09 -47.28
CA ALA A 185 22.50 10.64 -47.93
C ALA A 185 22.30 9.49 -48.94
N SER A 186 22.76 9.73 -50.17
CA SER A 186 23.18 8.83 -51.26
C SER A 186 22.70 7.36 -51.35
N CYS A 187 22.00 7.11 -52.47
CA CYS A 187 21.97 5.92 -53.32
C CYS A 187 23.02 4.79 -53.13
N ALA A 188 22.54 3.55 -53.21
CA ALA A 188 23.23 2.37 -53.74
C ALA A 188 22.23 1.49 -54.54
N SER A 189 22.71 0.61 -55.43
CA SER A 189 21.96 0.22 -56.64
C SER A 189 21.26 -1.16 -56.64
N SER A 190 20.16 -1.23 -57.40
CA SER A 190 19.72 -2.41 -58.18
C SER A 190 19.02 -3.59 -57.43
N PRO A 191 18.29 -4.51 -58.13
CA PRO A 191 16.83 -4.42 -58.01
C PRO A 191 16.00 -5.73 -57.90
N ALA A 192 14.71 -5.53 -57.60
CA ALA A 192 13.54 -6.35 -57.94
C ALA A 192 13.33 -7.73 -57.26
N ARG A 193 12.14 -7.89 -56.63
CA ARG A 193 11.01 -8.67 -57.22
C ARG A 193 9.68 -8.55 -56.44
N ARG A 194 8.58 -8.57 -57.22
CA ARG A 194 7.18 -8.97 -56.92
C ARG A 194 6.42 -8.32 -55.75
N CYS A 195 5.40 -7.54 -56.11
CA CYS A 195 4.18 -7.39 -55.32
C CYS A 195 3.38 -8.70 -55.27
N SER A 196 2.72 -9.00 -54.14
CA SER A 196 1.63 -9.99 -54.07
C SER A 196 0.48 -9.54 -53.15
N ARG A 197 -0.55 -9.00 -53.79
CA ARG A 197 -1.99 -9.09 -53.46
C ARG A 197 -2.35 -9.83 -52.14
N ASN A 198 -2.96 -9.12 -51.18
CA ASN A 198 -4.37 -9.38 -50.82
C ASN A 198 -4.93 -8.35 -49.83
N CYS A 199 -6.01 -7.66 -50.24
CA CYS A 199 -6.97 -7.03 -49.33
C CYS A 199 -8.28 -6.76 -50.11
N ARG A 200 -9.28 -7.64 -49.99
CA ARG A 200 -10.55 -7.53 -50.72
C ARG A 200 -11.54 -6.61 -49.97
N ARG A 201 -12.26 -5.77 -50.72
CA ARG A 201 -13.38 -4.95 -50.22
C ARG A 201 -14.66 -5.77 -50.01
N ARG A 202 -15.40 -5.45 -48.94
CA ARG A 202 -16.86 -5.24 -48.83
C ARG A 202 -17.08 -4.44 -47.52
N ARG A 203 -17.73 -3.25 -47.45
CA ARG A 203 -19.08 -2.80 -47.86
C ARG A 203 -20.23 -3.56 -47.18
N THR A 204 -21.33 -2.94 -46.74
CA THR A 204 -21.73 -1.49 -46.75
C THR A 204 -21.45 -0.85 -45.37
N ARG A 205 -22.12 0.13 -44.73
CA ARG A 205 -23.21 1.14 -44.94
C ARG A 205 -23.00 2.17 -43.77
N THR A 206 -23.22 3.49 -43.78
CA THR A 206 -23.51 4.55 -44.78
C THR A 206 -23.07 5.91 -44.15
N PRO A 207 -22.81 6.99 -44.91
CA PRO A 207 -22.23 8.24 -44.39
C PRO A 207 -23.26 9.32 -44.00
N TRP A 208 -22.83 10.29 -43.19
CA TRP A 208 -23.45 11.63 -43.13
C TRP A 208 -22.79 12.55 -44.16
N THR A 209 -23.55 13.50 -44.70
CA THR A 209 -23.17 14.35 -45.84
C THR A 209 -22.75 15.76 -45.41
N CYS A 210 -21.65 16.26 -45.99
CA CYS A 210 -21.33 17.69 -46.01
C CYS A 210 -21.31 18.19 -47.46
N GLY A 211 -22.10 19.23 -47.72
CA GLY A 211 -22.12 20.07 -48.93
C GLY A 211 -22.87 21.35 -48.56
N ALA A 212 -22.20 22.50 -48.48
CA ALA A 212 -21.76 23.34 -49.61
C ALA A 212 -22.90 24.23 -50.12
N ALA A 213 -22.69 25.54 -50.06
CA ALA A 213 -23.71 26.56 -50.32
C ALA A 213 -23.74 26.99 -51.81
N PRO A 214 -24.90 27.46 -52.31
CA PRO A 214 -25.00 28.26 -53.53
C PRO A 214 -24.82 29.77 -53.26
N ALA A 215 -24.60 30.55 -54.32
CA ALA A 215 -24.39 32.01 -54.27
C ALA A 215 -25.68 32.81 -54.57
N ALA A 216 -25.60 34.14 -54.50
CA ALA A 216 -26.72 35.07 -54.64
C ALA A 216 -27.07 35.43 -56.10
N THR A 217 -28.34 35.80 -56.31
CA THR A 217 -28.99 36.68 -57.33
C THR A 217 -30.49 36.66 -56.96
N CYS A 218 -31.32 37.71 -57.03
CA CYS A 218 -31.18 39.06 -57.60
C CYS A 218 -30.97 40.16 -56.54
#